data_AF-K1YSY9-F1
#
_entry.id   AF-K1YSY9-F1
#
_cell.length_a   1.000
_cell.length_b   1.000
_cell.length_c   1.000
_cell.angle_alpha   90.00
_cell.angle_beta   90.00
_cell.angle_gamma   90.00
#
_symmetry.space_group_name_H-M   'P 1'
#
loop_
_entity.id
_entity.type
_entity.pdbx_description
1 polymer ?
#
loop_
_entity_poly.entity_id
_entity_poly.type
_entity_poly.pdbx_seq_one_letter_code
_entity_poly.pdbx_strand_id
1 'polypeptide(L)' 'IELAIPSLVQLLGAEEPLLRGEAVSLLGIIGSDQALAHVRSRHDDPSPRVREVVDLVLQDRT' A
#
# COMPACT_ATOMS: atom_id res chain seq x y z
N ILE A 1 -7.14 13.46 -5.34
CA ILE A 1 -6.58 12.70 -4.20
C ILE A 1 -5.16 12.17 -4.46
N GLU A 2 -4.71 12.11 -5.71
CA GLU A 2 -3.34 11.67 -6.07
C GLU A 2 -2.21 12.50 -5.43
N LEU A 3 -2.49 13.75 -5.05
CA LEU A 3 -1.54 14.59 -4.30
C LEU A 3 -1.10 13.98 -2.96
N ALA A 4 -1.83 12.98 -2.43
CA ALA A 4 -1.46 12.24 -1.22
C ALA A 4 -0.46 11.11 -1.49
N ILE A 5 -0.20 10.72 -2.75
CA ILE A 5 0.69 9.59 -3.06
C ILE A 5 2.09 9.79 -2.46
N PRO A 6 2.77 10.96 -2.59
CA PRO A 6 4.13 11.11 -2.06
C PRO A 6 4.23 10.88 -0.54
N SER A 7 3.30 11.39 0.26
CA SER A 7 3.31 11.21 1.71
C SER A 7 2.95 9.78 2.13
N LEU A 8 2.02 9.13 1.42
CA LEU A 8 1.71 7.72 1.65
C LEU A 8 2.89 6.80 1.29
N VAL A 9 3.63 7.11 0.22
CA VAL A 9 4.85 6.38 -0.15
C VAL A 9 5.92 6.49 0.92
N GLN A 10 6.09 7.65 1.55
CA GLN A 10 6.99 7.78 2.71
C GLN A 10 6.54 6.88 3.88
N LEU A 11 5.23 6.78 4.12
CA LEU A 11 4.68 5.96 5.20
C LEU A 11 4.88 4.46 4.98
N LEU A 12 5.07 4.00 3.72
CA LEU A 12 5.48 2.62 3.43
C LEU A 12 6.86 2.25 3.98
N GLY A 13 7.67 3.24 4.41
CA GLY A 13 8.94 3.01 5.10
C GLY A 13 8.86 3.09 6.63
N ALA A 14 7.67 3.24 7.21
CA ALA A 14 7.52 3.35 8.66
C ALA A 14 7.94 2.06 9.38
N GLU A 15 8.53 2.19 10.57
CA GLU A 15 8.91 1.04 11.40
C GLU A 15 7.67 0.22 11.83
N GLU A 16 6.62 0.93 12.24
CA GLU A 16 5.36 0.33 12.70
C GLU A 16 4.59 -0.31 11.53
N PRO A 17 4.40 -1.64 11.53
CA PRO A 17 3.68 -2.35 10.47
C PRO A 17 2.25 -1.84 10.24
N LEU A 18 1.56 -1.38 11.28
CA LEU A 18 0.22 -0.82 11.14
C LEU A 18 0.22 0.38 10.18
N LEU A 19 1.18 1.30 10.32
CA LEU A 19 1.28 2.49 9.48
C LEU A 19 1.56 2.15 8.01
N ARG A 20 2.41 1.14 7.77
CA ARG A 20 2.65 0.63 6.40
C ARG A 20 1.36 0.02 5.81
N GLY A 21 0.61 -0.74 6.60
CA GLY A 21 -0.68 -1.30 6.17
C GLY A 21 -1.71 -0.22 5.82
N GLU A 22 -1.83 0.82 6.64
CA GLU A 22 -2.70 1.98 6.35
C GLU A 22 -2.30 2.69 5.04
N ALA A 23 -0.99 2.86 4.82
CA ALA A 23 -0.49 3.44 3.58
C ALA A 23 -0.88 2.59 2.35
N VAL A 24 -0.74 1.26 2.44
CA VAL A 24 -1.16 0.32 1.39
C VAL A 24 -2.66 0.45 1.10
N SER A 25 -3.50 0.45 2.14
CA SER A 25 -4.95 0.61 2.01
C SER A 25 -5.34 1.91 1.31
N LEU A 26 -4.76 3.03 1.74
CA LEU A 26 -5.04 4.36 1.18
C LEU A 26 -4.57 4.48 -0.28
N LEU A 27 -3.40 3.93 -0.62
CA LEU A 27 -2.93 3.84 -2.00
C LEU A 27 -3.85 2.97 -2.85
N GLY A 28 -4.38 1.88 -2.29
CA GLY A 28 -5.41 1.06 -2.91
C GLY A 28 -6.70 1.83 -3.22
N ILE A 29 -7.17 2.65 -2.28
CA ILE A 29 -8.34 3.52 -2.46
C ILE A 29 -8.09 4.57 -3.56
N ILE A 30 -6.89 5.15 -3.62
CA ILE A 30 -6.52 6.09 -4.70
C ILE A 30 -6.59 5.39 -6.06
N GLY A 31 -6.06 4.17 -6.15
CA GLY A 31 -6.35 3.25 -7.26
C GLY A 31 -5.78 3.63 -8.63
N SER A 32 -5.03 4.72 -8.76
CA SER A 32 -4.30 5.06 -9.99
C SER A 32 -3.16 4.07 -10.23
N ASP A 33 -2.70 3.95 -11.48
CA ASP A 33 -1.62 3.02 -11.84
C ASP A 33 -0.36 3.26 -11.01
N GLN A 34 -0.03 4.53 -10.76
CA GLN A 34 1.07 4.92 -9.89
C GLN A 34 0.86 4.43 -8.45
N ALA A 35 -0.33 4.62 -7.88
CA ALA A 35 -0.62 4.18 -6.51
C ALA A 35 -0.59 2.65 -6.39
N LEU A 36 -1.16 1.94 -7.36
CA LEU A 36 -1.16 0.48 -7.41
C LEU A 36 0.24 -0.10 -7.65
N ALA A 37 1.14 0.59 -8.36
CA ALA A 37 2.53 0.19 -8.47
C ALA A 37 3.23 0.18 -7.10
N HIS A 38 2.94 1.18 -6.24
CA HIS A 38 3.45 1.21 -4.88
C HIS A 38 2.86 0.10 -4.00
N VAL A 39 1.56 -0.21 -4.13
CA VAL A 39 0.93 -1.35 -3.45
C VAL A 39 1.62 -2.67 -3.83
N ARG A 40 1.78 -2.94 -5.14
CA ARG A 40 2.45 -4.17 -5.63
C ARG A 40 3.88 -4.32 -5.11
N SER A 41 4.58 -3.21 -4.89
CA SER A 41 5.94 -3.23 -4.35
C SER A 41 6.05 -3.70 -2.89
N ARG A 42 4.93 -4.00 -2.22
CA ARG A 42 4.86 -4.45 -0.81
C ARG A 42 4.47 -5.91 -0.63
N HIS A 43 4.39 -6.72 -1.69
CA HIS A 43 4.11 -8.17 -1.56
C HIS A 43 5.11 -8.90 -0.65
N ASP A 44 6.35 -8.42 -0.53
CA ASP A 44 7.38 -9.00 0.32
C ASP A 44 7.58 -8.25 1.65
N ASP A 45 6.58 -7.46 2.10
CA ASP A 45 6.69 -6.75 3.40
C ASP A 45 6.99 -7.76 4.53
N PRO A 46 7.91 -7.44 5.46
CA PRO A 46 8.26 -8.35 6.55
C PRO A 46 7.05 -8.73 7.42
N SER A 47 6.06 -7.84 7.54
CA SER A 47 4.83 -8.11 8.29
C SER A 47 3.85 -8.95 7.47
N PRO A 48 3.45 -10.16 7.95
CA PRO A 48 2.39 -10.94 7.31
C PRO A 48 1.08 -10.17 7.15
N ARG A 49 0.76 -9.30 8.12
CA ARG A 49 -0.45 -8.48 8.09
C ARG A 49 -0.42 -7.44 6.98
N VAL A 50 0.75 -6.88 6.65
CA VAL A 50 0.86 -5.94 5.53
C VAL A 50 0.72 -6.68 4.20
N ARG A 51 1.30 -7.88 4.07
CA ARG A 51 1.12 -8.72 2.88
C ARG A 51 -0.35 -9.08 2.63
N GLU A 52 -1.08 -9.45 3.69
CA GLU A 52 -2.53 -9.69 3.61
C GLU A 52 -3.29 -8.47 3.08
N VAL A 53 -2.96 -7.27 3.55
CA VAL A 53 -3.57 -6.02 3.04
C VAL A 53 -3.23 -5.80 1.56
N VAL A 54 -2.00 -6.07 1.14
CA VAL A 54 -1.60 -5.97 -0.28
C VAL A 54 -2.45 -6.90 -1.14
N ASP A 55 -2.57 -8.17 -0.75
CA ASP A 55 -3.37 -9.16 -1.47
C ASP A 55 -4.84 -8.74 -1.55
N LEU A 56 -5.41 -8.26 -0.44
CA LEU A 56 -6.80 -7.82 -0.35
C LEU A 56 -7.06 -6.59 -1.24
N VAL A 57 -6.12 -5.63 -1.31
CA VAL A 57 -6.24 -4.46 -2.19
C VAL A 57 -6.17 -4.83 -3.67
N LEU A 58 -5.42 -5.87 -4.03
CA LEU A 58 -5.18 -6.27 -5.42
C LEU A 58 -6.16 -7.35 -5.94
N GLN A 59 -6.87 -8.06 -5.06
CA GLN A 59 -7.79 -9.15 -5.42
C GLN A 59 -8.81 -8.80 -6.52
N ASP A 60 -9.36 -7.58 -6.51
CA ASP A 60 -10.38 -7.14 -7.48
C ASP A 60 -9.79 -6.43 -8.71
N ARG A 61 -8.47 -6.50 -8.92
CA ARG A 61 -7.75 -5.62 -9.87
C ARG A 61 -6.81 -6.37 -10.83
N THR A 62 -7.11 -7.64 -11.09
CA THR A 62 -6.43 -8.52 -12.07
C THR A 62 -7.29 -8.69 -13.31
#